data_AF-A0A143Y8J6-F1
#
_entry.id   AF-A0A143Y8J6-F1
#
_cell.length_a   1.000
_cell.length_b   1.000
_cell.length_c   1.000
_cell.angle_alpha   90.00
_cell.angle_beta   90.00
_cell.angle_gamma   90.00
#
_symmetry.space_group_name_H-M   'P 1'
#
loop_
_entity.id
_entity.type
_entity.pdbx_description
1 polymer ?
#
loop_
_entity_poly.entity_id
_entity_poly.type
_entity_poly.pdbx_seq_one_letter_code
_entity_poly.pdbx_strand_id
1 'polypeptide(L)' 'MKYIAIIFWGFILGQVSVYLGSALSGGSYDFMIATMTGIFTALIVVLVSALMPKTAPHK' A
#
# COMPACT_ATOMS: atom_id res chain seq x y z
N MET A 1 0.86 -11.57 -12.35
CA MET A 1 1.65 -10.32 -12.26
C MET A 1 1.00 -9.26 -11.38
N LYS A 2 -0.24 -8.79 -11.64
CA LYS A 2 -0.80 -7.61 -10.96
C LYS A 2 -0.82 -7.67 -9.42
N TYR A 3 -1.23 -8.81 -8.83
CA TYR A 3 -1.35 -8.91 -7.37
C TYR A 3 0.00 -8.91 -6.65
N ILE A 4 1.01 -9.55 -7.25
CA ILE A 4 2.39 -9.53 -6.75
C ILE A 4 2.94 -8.10 -6.77
N ALA A 5 2.70 -7.36 -7.86
CA ALA A 5 3.09 -5.96 -7.96
C ALA A 5 2.37 -5.07 -6.93
N ILE A 6 1.08 -5.29 -6.68
CA ILE A 6 0.31 -4.53 -5.67
C ILE A 6 0.87 -4.77 -4.27
N ILE A 7 1.21 -6.01 -3.92
CA ILE A 7 1.79 -6.33 -2.61
C ILE A 7 3.21 -5.74 -2.48
N PHE A 8 4.03 -5.89 -3.51
CA PHE A 8 5.40 -5.37 -3.52
C PHE A 8 5.43 -3.85 -3.38
N TRP A 9 4.65 -3.13 -4.19
CA TRP A 9 4.58 -1.67 -4.13
C TRP A 9 3.83 -1.18 -2.89
N GLY A 10 2.77 -1.85 -2.46
CA GLY A 10 2.08 -1.53 -1.22
C GLY A 10 2.99 -1.63 0.00
N PHE A 11 3.84 -2.66 0.05
CA PHE A 11 4.85 -2.80 1.10
C PHE A 11 5.86 -1.64 1.08
N ILE A 12 6.49 -1.36 -0.07
CA ILE A 12 7.49 -0.28 -0.18
C ILE A 12 6.87 1.08 0.20
N LEU A 13 5.68 1.38 -0.30
CA LEU A 13 5.00 2.65 -0.01
C LEU A 13 4.61 2.76 1.48
N GLY A 14 4.20 1.66 2.11
CA GLY A 14 3.96 1.63 3.56
C GLY A 14 5.22 1.94 4.36
N GLN A 15 6.37 1.39 3.96
CA GLN A 15 7.66 1.67 4.59
C GLN A 15 8.06 3.14 4.47
N VAL A 16 7.96 3.71 3.26
CA VAL A 16 8.27 5.11 3.01
C VAL A 16 7.34 6.04 3.80
N SER A 17 6.04 5.72 3.86
CA SER A 17 5.05 6.52 4.59
C SER A 17 5.32 6.57 6.09
N VAL A 18 5.59 5.41 6.72
CA VAL A 18 5.88 5.35 8.16
C VAL A 18 7.23 5.98 8.48
N TYR A 19 8.25 5.78 7.64
CA TYR A 19 9.53 6.47 7.78
C TYR A 19 9.35 7.99 7.76
N LEU A 20 8.66 8.52 6.75
CA LEU A 20 8.41 9.95 6.64
C LEU A 20 7.57 10.48 7.81
N GLY A 21 6.54 9.74 8.23
CA GLY A 21 5.73 10.07 9.39
C GLY A 21 6.53 10.13 10.70
N SER A 22 7.42 9.16 10.92
CA SER A 22 8.31 9.16 12.08
C SER A 22 9.30 10.32 12.05
N ALA A 23 9.88 10.63 10.88
CA ALA A 23 10.80 11.75 10.73
C ALA A 23 10.13 13.11 10.98
N LEU A 24 8.89 13.29 10.52
CA LEU A 24 8.12 14.52 10.76
C LEU A 24 7.67 14.68 12.21
N SER A 25 7.34 13.58 12.89
CA SER A 25 6.88 13.60 14.29
C SER A 25 8.02 13.61 15.30
N GLY A 26 9.28 13.54 14.86
CA GLY A 26 10.44 13.33 15.72
C GLY A 26 10.46 11.97 16.41
N GLY A 27 9.63 11.03 15.94
CA GLY A 27 9.51 9.68 16.47
C GLY A 27 10.55 8.73 15.90
N SER A 28 10.70 7.56 16.52
CA SER A 28 11.53 6.49 15.98
C SER A 28 10.76 5.68 14.95
N TYR A 29 11.46 5.26 13.89
CA TYR A 29 10.91 4.36 12.90
C TYR A 29 10.75 2.95 13.48
N ASP A 30 9.58 2.35 13.27
CA ASP A 30 9.26 0.99 13.66
C ASP A 30 8.90 0.15 12.42
N PHE A 31 9.73 -0.86 12.14
CA PHE A 31 9.57 -1.76 11.00
C PHE A 31 8.28 -2.60 11.07
N MET A 32 7.83 -2.98 12.26
CA MET A 32 6.61 -3.77 12.46
C MET A 32 5.38 -2.94 12.08
N ILE A 33 5.31 -1.69 12.57
CA ILE A 33 4.23 -0.75 12.21
C ILE A 33 4.25 -0.47 10.71
N ALA A 34 5.44 -0.25 10.13
CA ALA A 34 5.59 0.00 8.72
C ALA A 34 5.15 -1.19 7.85
N THR A 35 5.44 -2.41 8.28
CA THR A 35 5.03 -3.65 7.60
C THR A 35 3.52 -3.84 7.66
N MET A 36 2.91 -3.65 8.83
CA MET A 36 1.45 -3.70 8.98
C MET A 36 0.78 -2.67 8.08
N THR A 37 1.29 -1.43 8.09
CA THR A 37 0.77 -0.34 7.25
C THR A 37 0.84 -0.70 5.77
N GLY A 38 1.98 -1.21 5.28
CA GLY A 38 2.12 -1.63 3.88
C GLY A 38 1.18 -2.76 3.46
N ILE A 39 0.95 -3.75 4.33
CA ILE A 39 -0.04 -4.82 4.08
C ILE A 39 -1.45 -4.26 4.03
N PHE A 40 -1.83 -3.38 4.98
CA PHE A 40 -3.13 -2.71 4.98
C PHE A 40 -3.35 -1.89 3.72
N THR A 41 -2.34 -1.11 3.28
CA THR A 41 -2.41 -0.35 2.04
C THR A 41 -2.62 -1.26 0.83
N ALA A 42 -1.88 -2.36 0.73
CA ALA A 42 -2.05 -3.33 -0.37
C ALA A 42 -3.47 -3.92 -0.39
N LEU A 43 -4.03 -4.29 0.77
CA LEU A 43 -5.39 -4.81 0.88
C LEU A 43 -6.45 -3.79 0.43
N ILE A 44 -6.32 -2.52 0.84
CA ILE A 44 -7.22 -1.45 0.42
C ILE A 44 -7.17 -1.27 -1.09
N VAL A 45 -5.98 -1.25 -1.69
CA VAL A 45 -5.82 -1.13 -3.16
C VAL A 45 -6.51 -2.30 -3.88
N VAL A 46 -6.37 -3.53 -3.40
CA VAL A 46 -7.06 -4.69 -3.98
C VAL A 46 -8.57 -4.54 -3.87
N LEU A 47 -9.10 -4.15 -2.71
CA LEU A 47 -10.54 -3.93 -2.49
C LEU A 47 -11.09 -2.85 -3.42
N VAL A 48 -10.43 -1.70 -3.50
CA VAL A 48 -10.84 -0.61 -4.41
C VAL A 48 -10.84 -1.12 -5.85
N SER A 49 -9.79 -1.83 -6.27
CA SER A 49 -9.72 -2.39 -7.62
C SER A 49 -10.84 -3.40 -7.93
N ALA A 50 -11.35 -4.11 -6.92
CA ALA A 50 -12.45 -5.07 -7.07
C ALA A 50 -13.80 -4.37 -7.18
N LEU A 51 -13.97 -3.23 -6.52
CA LEU A 51 -15.18 -2.41 -6.54
C LEU A 51 -15.28 -1.51 -7.79
N MET A 52 -14.16 -1.27 -8.49
CA MET A 52 -14.16 -0.48 -9.71
C MET A 52 -15.00 -1.16 -10.81
N PRO A 53 -15.92 -0.42 -11.47
CA PRO A 53 -16.66 -0.94 -12.61
C PRO A 53 -15.70 -1.40 -13.70
N LYS A 54 -15.86 -2.64 -14.20
CA LYS A 54 -15.12 -3.07 -15.38
C LYS A 54 -15.68 -2.32 -16.59
N THR A 55 -14.94 -1.32 -17.08
CA THR A 55 -15.26 -0.69 -18.37
C THR A 55 -15.24 -1.79 -19.44
N ALA A 56 -16.36 -1.93 -20.16
CA ALA A 56 -16.49 -2.91 -21.25
C ALA A 56 -15.41 -2.64 -22.31
N PRO A 57 -14.87 -3.67 -22.98
CA PRO A 57 -13.87 -3.48 -24.01
C PRO A 57 -14.46 -2.60 -25.13
N HIS A 58 -13.79 -1.47 -25.40
CA HIS A 58 -14.02 -0.72 -26.62
C HIS A 58 -13.69 -1.66 -27.78
N LYS A 59 -14.73 -2.00 -28.54
CA LYS A 59 -14.69 -2.89 -29.70
C LYS A 59 -13.97 -2.21 -30.87
#